data_AF-A0A431HCT5-F1
#
_entry.id   AF-A0A431HCT5-F1
#
_cell.length_a   1.000
_cell.length_b   1.000
_cell.length_c   1.000
_cell.angle_alpha   90.00
_cell.angle_beta   90.00
_cell.angle_gamma   90.00
#
_symmetry.space_group_name_H-M   'P 1'
#
loop_
_entity.id
_entity.type
_entity.pdbx_description
1 polymer ?
#
loop_
_entity_poly.entity_id
_entity_poly.type
_entity_poly.pdbx_seq_one_letter_code
_entity_poly.pdbx_strand_id
1 'polypeptide(L)'
;MKAFLDGIPLTEPHSSLEHPSFTFQKNDETGDRAFSFTEDLTFTGDDYRYLYSKLKTSPTALDTKVVLSFQDNCCSQNKVYEFYLTYSTLNWCENSCELTVSAIEKSLAQEQYTCLKNKMVWDDTYGFKSRQHPRFSYCNELRPNWMGDAMIIITLALYTAFLTMGPVLALVALIIDAINLIINVNNNIITTLNSLPGGPFLDTVDPIDLDGNPSTTTLQQFSTWVDSILALGVGCGKKHPSPLVRDYIENVCRVCGLSFQSSILNDPNSPYYNVCYVNAPINKGVDEQDTTTYWIDANAPIKSGLQFLDDLVIVFNAKYEIINSVLIFERRDKFIPKTPFLDLTTYDPSKIKSICWKWSSKARYSYAMLKYQKDAINTVGAEAIERWGDYKDWNIPYNSNQKGAYEPLIPFSACRFRDDGIDRDILTFYETQPTINTLILRYKNAMIMNLNNCYLPMLLIWDGYSRSNAFCDKFTSINYPGLAGVVGANQYYNYPMWFKDGYPGNLMTDFHYIENPRLSGYQGLDFEAVVEYDCNLLNSLDVDGVVRTSEGDSYGSLRMTIDFKTKLLTIKGTV
;
A
#
# COMPACT_ATOMS: atom_id res chain seq x y z
N MET A 1 -0.55 44.08 -10.40
CA MET A 1 -0.88 42.87 -11.19
C MET A 1 -2.13 43.12 -12.01
N LYS A 2 -2.41 42.32 -13.03
CA LYS A 2 -3.70 42.31 -13.74
C LYS A 2 -4.38 40.95 -13.53
N ALA A 3 -5.66 40.96 -13.18
CA ALA A 3 -6.45 39.75 -12.95
C ALA A 3 -7.43 39.51 -14.11
N PHE A 4 -7.65 38.23 -14.44
CA PHE A 4 -8.52 37.79 -15.54
C PHE A 4 -9.38 36.60 -15.10
N LEU A 5 -10.64 36.57 -15.55
CA LEU A 5 -11.55 35.42 -15.43
C LEU A 5 -11.70 34.75 -16.80
N ASP A 6 -11.29 33.49 -16.93
CA ASP A 6 -11.25 32.73 -18.19
C ASP A 6 -10.58 33.51 -19.35
N GLY A 7 -9.55 34.30 -19.03
CA GLY A 7 -8.83 35.16 -19.98
C GLY A 7 -9.49 36.52 -20.27
N ILE A 8 -10.64 36.82 -19.68
CA ILE A 8 -11.33 38.11 -19.77
C ILE A 8 -10.83 39.01 -18.63
N PRO A 9 -10.32 40.23 -18.90
CA PRO A 9 -9.85 41.14 -17.86
C PRO A 9 -11.02 41.61 -16.98
N LEU A 10 -10.77 41.71 -15.67
CA LEU A 10 -11.76 42.24 -14.73
C LEU A 10 -12.13 43.70 -15.05
N THR A 11 -13.41 44.03 -14.91
CA THR A 11 -13.95 45.36 -15.20
C THR A 11 -13.93 46.29 -13.99
N GLU A 12 -14.23 45.77 -12.80
CA GLU A 12 -14.22 46.52 -11.54
C GLU A 12 -13.53 45.68 -10.44
N PRO A 13 -12.19 45.54 -10.48
CA PRO A 13 -11.49 44.73 -9.50
C PRO A 13 -11.58 45.37 -8.11
N HIS A 14 -12.02 44.58 -7.13
CA HIS A 14 -11.94 44.95 -5.72
C HIS A 14 -10.48 45.10 -5.28
N SER A 15 -10.19 45.91 -4.24
CA SER A 15 -8.82 46.22 -3.81
C SER A 15 -7.94 45.00 -3.47
N SER A 16 -8.55 43.90 -3.01
CA SER A 16 -7.87 42.61 -2.76
C SER A 16 -7.38 41.92 -4.04
N LEU A 17 -7.98 42.21 -5.20
CA LEU A 17 -7.58 41.70 -6.51
C LEU A 17 -6.49 42.56 -7.18
N GLU A 18 -6.37 43.84 -6.79
CA GLU A 18 -5.31 44.74 -7.28
C GLU A 18 -3.97 44.50 -6.58
N HIS A 19 -4.02 44.19 -5.28
CA HIS A 19 -2.87 43.94 -4.42
C HIS A 19 -3.00 42.61 -3.65
N PRO A 20 -2.96 41.47 -4.35
CA PRO A 20 -3.16 40.18 -3.70
C PRO A 20 -1.99 39.82 -2.78
N SER A 21 -2.30 39.03 -1.75
CA SER A 21 -1.31 38.39 -0.89
C SER A 21 -1.42 36.87 -1.06
N PHE A 22 -0.34 36.27 -1.55
CA PHE A 22 -0.31 34.83 -1.79
C PHE A 22 0.51 34.12 -0.73
N THR A 23 -0.04 33.05 -0.18
CA THR A 23 0.68 32.16 0.72
C THR A 23 0.97 30.84 0.00
N PHE A 24 2.26 30.55 -0.15
CA PHE A 24 2.80 29.29 -0.61
C PHE A 24 3.15 28.45 0.60
N GLN A 25 2.49 27.32 0.77
CA GLN A 25 2.84 26.32 1.76
C GLN A 25 2.85 24.95 1.07
N LYS A 26 3.39 23.92 1.70
CA LYS A 26 3.08 22.54 1.32
C LYS A 26 1.89 22.06 2.14
N ASN A 27 0.92 21.41 1.53
CA ASN A 27 -0.16 20.76 2.28
C ASN A 27 0.41 19.52 2.99
N ASP A 28 0.29 19.49 4.32
CA ASP A 28 0.84 18.42 5.15
C ASP A 28 0.21 17.05 4.84
N GLU A 29 -1.03 17.01 4.33
CA GLU A 29 -1.75 15.77 4.03
C GLU A 29 -1.41 15.14 2.68
N THR A 30 -0.95 15.93 1.71
CA THR A 30 -0.77 15.47 0.31
C THR A 30 0.64 15.68 -0.22
N GLY A 31 1.47 16.45 0.50
CA GLY A 31 2.78 16.82 -0.01
C GLY A 31 2.71 17.64 -1.30
N ASP A 32 1.58 18.27 -1.62
CA ASP A 32 1.48 19.20 -2.75
C ASP A 32 1.78 20.62 -2.27
N ARG A 33 2.18 21.51 -3.19
CA ARG A 33 2.19 22.95 -2.90
C ARG A 33 0.72 23.35 -2.71
N ALA A 34 0.40 23.84 -1.53
CA ALA A 34 -0.81 24.60 -1.26
C ALA A 34 -0.51 26.05 -1.58
N PHE A 35 -0.86 26.48 -2.79
CA PHE A 35 -0.96 27.89 -3.10
C PHE A 35 -2.33 28.39 -2.67
N SER A 36 -2.33 29.19 -1.61
CA SER A 36 -3.54 29.74 -1.03
C SER A 36 -3.58 31.24 -1.22
N PHE A 37 -4.74 31.72 -1.65
CA PHE A 37 -5.08 33.12 -1.60
C PHE A 37 -5.53 33.45 -0.16
N THR A 38 -4.93 34.46 0.45
CA THR A 38 -5.07 34.68 1.91
C THR A 38 -6.41 35.33 2.31
N GLU A 39 -7.14 35.93 1.36
CA GLU A 39 -8.40 36.63 1.59
C GLU A 39 -9.54 36.08 0.72
N ASP A 40 -10.79 36.19 1.18
CA ASP A 40 -11.93 35.89 0.29
C ASP A 40 -12.01 36.93 -0.84
N LEU A 41 -12.24 36.44 -2.06
CA LEU A 41 -12.33 37.30 -3.24
C LEU A 41 -13.76 37.81 -3.38
N THR A 42 -13.92 39.13 -3.26
CA THR A 42 -15.22 39.79 -3.49
C THR A 42 -15.31 40.27 -4.94
N PHE A 43 -16.39 39.87 -5.61
CA PHE A 43 -16.71 40.30 -6.97
C PHE A 43 -18.02 41.09 -6.99
N THR A 44 -18.05 42.18 -7.77
CA THR A 44 -19.19 43.08 -7.93
C THR A 44 -19.51 43.32 -9.41
N GLY A 45 -20.64 43.98 -9.70
CA GLY A 45 -20.94 44.46 -11.05
C GLY A 45 -21.08 43.37 -12.11
N ASP A 46 -20.39 43.54 -13.25
CA ASP A 46 -20.45 42.59 -14.36
C ASP A 46 -19.66 41.29 -14.08
N ASP A 47 -18.61 41.37 -13.27
CA ASP A 47 -17.83 40.21 -12.83
C ASP A 47 -18.67 39.28 -11.92
N TYR A 48 -19.53 39.87 -11.07
CA TYR A 48 -20.56 39.15 -10.30
C TYR A 48 -21.52 38.38 -11.22
N ARG A 49 -22.06 39.05 -12.26
CA ARG A 49 -23.03 38.44 -13.18
C ARG A 49 -22.41 37.27 -13.94
N TYR A 50 -21.15 37.39 -14.35
CA TYR A 50 -20.42 36.32 -15.01
C TYR A 50 -20.32 35.08 -14.11
N LEU A 51 -19.78 35.23 -12.90
CA LEU A 51 -19.60 34.12 -11.96
C LEU A 51 -20.94 33.50 -11.53
N TYR A 52 -21.94 34.32 -11.24
CA TYR A 52 -23.28 33.84 -10.87
C TYR A 52 -23.96 33.05 -12.01
N SER A 53 -23.73 33.46 -13.26
CA SER A 53 -24.25 32.73 -14.42
C SER A 53 -23.63 31.34 -14.56
N LYS A 54 -22.32 31.23 -14.33
CA LYS A 54 -21.54 30.00 -14.55
C LYS A 54 -21.61 29.02 -13.38
N LEU A 55 -21.50 29.52 -12.15
CA LEU A 55 -21.32 28.70 -10.95
C LEU A 55 -22.60 28.51 -10.13
N LYS A 56 -23.69 29.21 -10.45
CA LYS A 56 -24.97 29.06 -9.75
C LYS A 56 -26.15 28.68 -10.65
N THR A 57 -26.35 29.40 -11.74
CA THR A 57 -27.57 29.27 -12.57
C THR A 57 -27.41 28.29 -13.75
N SER A 58 -26.18 27.95 -14.14
CA SER A 58 -25.94 26.93 -15.15
C SER A 58 -26.42 25.53 -14.72
N PRO A 59 -27.03 24.73 -15.60
CA PRO A 59 -27.40 23.34 -15.29
C PRO A 59 -26.18 22.45 -14.98
N THR A 60 -24.98 22.85 -15.39
CA THR A 60 -23.70 22.15 -15.10
C THR A 60 -22.88 22.85 -14.02
N ALA A 61 -23.48 23.74 -13.22
CA ALA A 61 -22.78 24.55 -12.23
C ALA A 61 -21.91 23.73 -11.25
N LEU A 62 -22.35 22.51 -10.91
CA LEU A 62 -21.63 21.62 -9.99
C LEU A 62 -20.31 21.10 -10.56
N ASP A 63 -20.22 20.94 -11.89
CA ASP A 63 -19.01 20.43 -12.58
C ASP A 63 -18.18 21.56 -13.21
N THR A 64 -18.73 22.78 -13.24
CA THR A 64 -18.09 23.92 -13.91
C THR A 64 -17.04 24.55 -12.99
N LYS A 65 -15.85 24.77 -13.54
CA LYS A 65 -14.76 25.52 -12.89
C LYS A 65 -14.47 26.77 -13.71
N VAL A 66 -14.32 27.92 -13.05
CA VAL A 66 -13.89 29.18 -13.68
C VAL A 66 -12.41 29.41 -13.34
N VAL A 67 -11.60 29.79 -14.33
CA VAL A 67 -10.16 30.03 -14.13
C VAL A 67 -9.91 31.50 -13.83
N LEU A 68 -9.43 31.79 -12.62
CA LEU A 68 -8.90 33.09 -12.25
C LEU A 68 -7.39 33.10 -12.49
N SER A 69 -6.88 34.06 -13.25
CA SER A 69 -5.43 34.20 -13.50
C SER A 69 -4.93 35.60 -13.13
N PHE A 70 -3.78 35.67 -12.46
CA PHE A 70 -3.07 36.91 -12.17
C PHE A 70 -1.80 36.95 -13.02
N GLN A 71 -1.63 38.02 -13.80
CA GLN A 71 -0.42 38.28 -14.55
C GLN A 71 0.36 39.39 -13.88
N ASP A 72 1.60 39.08 -13.49
CA ASP A 72 2.55 40.09 -13.03
C ASP A 72 3.35 40.64 -14.21
N ASN A 73 3.15 41.94 -14.47
CA ASN A 73 3.87 42.68 -15.50
C ASN A 73 5.11 43.43 -14.94
N CYS A 74 5.42 43.27 -13.65
CA CYS A 74 6.54 43.98 -13.02
C CYS A 74 7.91 43.39 -13.37
N CYS A 75 7.96 42.12 -13.76
CA CYS A 75 9.19 41.43 -14.12
C CYS A 75 9.19 41.08 -15.62
N SER A 76 10.38 41.03 -16.25
CA SER A 76 10.56 40.80 -17.70
C SER A 76 10.10 39.41 -18.19
N GLN A 77 9.76 38.50 -17.26
CA GLN A 77 9.00 37.29 -17.53
C GLN A 77 7.64 37.43 -16.87
N ASN A 78 6.56 37.40 -17.66
CA ASN A 78 5.19 37.42 -17.15
C ASN A 78 4.94 36.12 -16.37
N LYS A 79 5.01 36.16 -15.04
CA LYS A 79 4.53 35.06 -14.20
C LYS A 79 3.01 35.11 -14.17
N VAL A 80 2.39 33.98 -14.50
CA VAL A 80 0.95 33.78 -14.44
C VAL A 80 0.65 32.86 -13.26
N TYR A 81 -0.19 33.33 -12.35
CA TYR A 81 -0.71 32.54 -11.23
C TYR A 81 -2.15 32.17 -11.55
N GLU A 82 -2.47 30.88 -11.64
CA GLU A 82 -3.80 30.39 -12.00
C GLU A 82 -4.50 29.69 -10.84
N PHE A 83 -5.80 29.94 -10.71
CA PHE A 83 -6.67 29.37 -9.69
C PHE A 83 -8.00 28.93 -10.31
N TYR A 84 -8.63 27.92 -9.73
CA TYR A 84 -10.02 27.55 -9.96
C TYR A 84 -10.95 28.18 -8.93
N LEU A 85 -12.06 28.72 -9.42
CA LEU A 85 -13.24 29.09 -8.65
C LEU A 85 -14.31 28.03 -8.88
N THR A 86 -14.85 27.47 -7.80
CA THR A 86 -15.85 26.40 -7.84
C THR A 86 -17.13 26.83 -7.12
N TYR A 87 -18.23 26.11 -7.38
CA TYR A 87 -19.50 26.36 -6.71
C TYR A 87 -19.43 26.16 -5.18
N SER A 88 -18.51 25.31 -4.71
CA SER A 88 -18.44 24.88 -3.30
C SER A 88 -17.91 25.96 -2.35
N THR A 89 -17.12 26.92 -2.86
CA THR A 89 -16.57 28.04 -2.09
C THR A 89 -17.34 29.34 -2.33
N LEU A 90 -18.44 29.28 -3.09
CA LEU A 90 -19.24 30.41 -3.52
C LEU A 90 -20.24 30.81 -2.42
N ASN A 91 -20.09 32.02 -1.88
CA ASN A 91 -21.02 32.61 -0.93
C ASN A 91 -21.70 33.83 -1.58
N TRP A 92 -23.02 33.87 -1.52
CA TRP A 92 -23.82 34.99 -1.99
C TRP A 92 -24.98 35.21 -1.03
N CYS A 93 -25.35 36.47 -0.83
CA CYS A 93 -26.55 36.83 -0.08
C CYS A 93 -27.64 37.29 -1.04
N GLU A 94 -28.90 37.01 -0.71
CA GLU A 94 -30.03 37.56 -1.45
C GLU A 94 -30.09 39.08 -1.19
N ASN A 95 -30.24 39.87 -2.26
CA ASN A 95 -30.23 41.35 -2.26
C ASN A 95 -28.88 42.06 -2.07
N SER A 96 -27.76 41.34 -2.04
CA SER A 96 -26.43 41.93 -2.22
C SER A 96 -25.92 41.68 -3.64
N CYS A 97 -25.49 42.72 -4.36
CA CYS A 97 -24.81 42.58 -5.67
C CYS A 97 -23.32 42.20 -5.53
N GLU A 98 -23.01 41.45 -4.47
CA GLU A 98 -21.66 41.06 -4.09
C GLU A 98 -21.62 39.54 -3.94
N LEU A 99 -20.53 38.94 -4.37
CA LEU A 99 -20.27 37.51 -4.26
C LEU A 99 -18.87 37.31 -3.72
N THR A 100 -18.74 36.47 -2.71
CA THR A 100 -17.45 36.07 -2.15
C THR A 100 -17.14 34.65 -2.56
N VAL A 101 -15.90 34.42 -3.00
CA VAL A 101 -15.44 33.08 -3.38
C VAL A 101 -14.00 32.89 -2.97
N SER A 102 -13.68 31.69 -2.48
CA SER A 102 -12.29 31.33 -2.16
C SER A 102 -11.67 30.63 -3.38
N ALA A 103 -10.45 31.04 -3.74
CA ALA A 103 -9.70 30.49 -4.86
C ALA A 103 -8.95 29.21 -4.48
N ILE A 104 -9.04 28.19 -5.34
CA ILE A 104 -8.32 26.92 -5.20
C ILE A 104 -7.22 26.90 -6.26
N GLU A 105 -6.01 26.44 -5.96
CA GLU A 105 -4.93 26.37 -6.95
C GLU A 105 -5.33 25.53 -8.17
N LYS A 106 -4.89 25.96 -9.37
CA LYS A 106 -4.94 25.14 -10.58
C LYS A 106 -3.58 24.46 -10.77
N SER A 107 -3.42 23.26 -10.20
CA SER A 107 -2.24 22.43 -10.45
C SER A 107 -2.62 21.10 -11.12
N LEU A 108 -1.86 20.69 -12.14
CA LEU A 108 -2.00 19.37 -12.78
C LEU A 108 -1.75 18.25 -11.75
N ALA A 109 -0.84 18.49 -10.80
CA ALA A 109 -0.57 17.58 -9.71
C ALA A 109 -1.81 17.36 -8.82
N GLN A 110 -2.58 18.41 -8.53
CA GLN A 110 -3.80 18.30 -7.70
C GLN A 110 -4.90 17.48 -8.39
N GLU A 111 -5.05 17.60 -9.71
CA GLU A 111 -5.96 16.73 -10.47
C GLU A 111 -5.50 15.26 -10.43
N GLN A 112 -4.19 15.02 -10.55
CA GLN A 112 -3.59 13.70 -10.44
C GLN A 112 -3.72 13.11 -9.02
N TYR A 113 -3.51 13.89 -7.96
CA TYR A 113 -3.77 13.50 -6.57
C TYR A 113 -5.24 13.21 -6.32
N THR A 114 -6.14 14.03 -6.88
CA THR A 114 -7.59 13.79 -6.78
C THR A 114 -7.96 12.46 -7.45
N CYS A 115 -7.33 12.12 -8.57
CA CYS A 115 -7.49 10.80 -9.19
C CYS A 115 -7.00 9.68 -8.25
N LEU A 116 -5.79 9.80 -7.69
CA LEU A 116 -5.25 8.81 -6.74
C LEU A 116 -6.12 8.64 -5.49
N LYS A 117 -6.78 9.70 -5.03
CA LYS A 117 -7.70 9.68 -3.88
C LYS A 117 -9.00 8.95 -4.20
N ASN A 118 -9.49 9.03 -5.44
CA ASN A 118 -10.78 8.49 -5.85
C ASN A 118 -10.69 7.10 -6.50
N LYS A 119 -9.51 6.66 -6.92
CA LYS A 119 -9.30 5.36 -7.57
C LYS A 119 -8.79 4.31 -6.59
N MET A 120 -9.42 3.14 -6.63
CA MET A 120 -8.99 1.97 -5.87
C MET A 120 -7.68 1.43 -6.43
N VAL A 121 -6.79 0.93 -5.59
CA VAL A 121 -5.49 0.39 -6.03
C VAL A 121 -5.61 -0.78 -7.01
N TRP A 122 -6.69 -1.56 -6.91
CA TRP A 122 -6.96 -2.73 -7.73
C TRP A 122 -7.84 -2.43 -8.97
N ASP A 123 -8.05 -1.16 -9.33
CA ASP A 123 -8.87 -0.76 -10.47
C ASP A 123 -8.53 -1.60 -11.72
N ASP A 124 -9.55 -2.19 -12.33
CA ASP A 124 -9.39 -3.21 -13.37
C ASP A 124 -9.42 -2.63 -14.80
N THR A 125 -9.34 -1.31 -14.96
CA THR A 125 -9.35 -0.63 -16.27
C THR A 125 -8.34 -1.23 -17.26
N TYR A 126 -7.22 -1.75 -16.75
CA TYR A 126 -6.16 -2.35 -17.54
C TYR A 126 -5.89 -3.83 -17.20
N GLY A 127 -6.92 -4.56 -16.76
CA GLY A 127 -6.86 -6.01 -16.54
C GLY A 127 -5.99 -6.44 -15.36
N PHE A 128 -5.88 -5.62 -14.31
CA PHE A 128 -5.10 -5.93 -13.11
C PHE A 128 -5.52 -7.25 -12.46
N LYS A 129 -6.83 -7.57 -12.44
CA LYS A 129 -7.39 -8.78 -11.83
C LYS A 129 -7.12 -10.04 -12.66
N SER A 130 -6.91 -9.88 -13.97
CA SER A 130 -6.62 -10.98 -14.90
C SER A 130 -5.16 -11.41 -14.91
N ARG A 131 -4.27 -10.64 -14.28
CA ARG A 131 -2.83 -10.92 -14.22
C ARG A 131 -2.52 -11.94 -13.13
N GLN A 132 -1.63 -12.88 -13.41
CA GLN A 132 -1.14 -13.83 -12.40
C GLN A 132 -0.23 -13.14 -11.37
N HIS A 133 -0.71 -13.06 -10.13
CA HIS A 133 0.01 -12.55 -8.97
C HIS A 133 0.73 -13.66 -8.21
N PRO A 134 1.84 -13.38 -7.48
CA PRO A 134 2.44 -14.35 -6.57
C PRO A 134 1.40 -14.91 -5.58
N ARG A 135 1.29 -16.23 -5.49
CA ARG A 135 0.35 -16.91 -4.60
C ARG A 135 1.07 -17.53 -3.42
N PHE A 136 0.96 -16.89 -2.25
CA PHE A 136 1.66 -17.36 -1.05
C PHE A 136 0.98 -18.60 -0.50
N SER A 137 1.74 -19.68 -0.42
CA SER A 137 1.33 -20.90 0.25
C SER A 137 1.29 -20.68 1.75
N TYR A 138 0.19 -21.12 2.37
CA TYR A 138 0.04 -21.05 3.80
C TYR A 138 -0.51 -22.37 4.38
N CYS A 139 -0.28 -22.54 5.67
CA CYS A 139 -0.81 -23.61 6.49
C CYS A 139 -1.67 -23.00 7.58
N ASN A 140 -2.90 -23.51 7.70
CA ASN A 140 -3.82 -23.15 8.75
C ASN A 140 -3.46 -23.90 10.03
N GLU A 141 -2.90 -23.21 11.01
CA GLU A 141 -2.50 -23.80 12.28
C GLU A 141 -3.53 -23.49 13.36
N LEU A 142 -3.98 -24.55 14.05
CA LEU A 142 -4.94 -24.44 15.15
C LEU A 142 -4.21 -24.13 16.45
N ARG A 143 -4.68 -23.11 17.16
CA ARG A 143 -4.22 -22.76 18.51
C ARG A 143 -5.26 -23.14 19.55
N PRO A 144 -4.87 -23.68 20.72
CA PRO A 144 -3.49 -24.01 21.14
C PRO A 144 -2.91 -25.27 20.45
N ASN A 145 -1.59 -25.46 20.48
CA ASN A 145 -0.87 -26.46 19.66
C ASN A 145 -1.37 -27.90 19.81
N TRP A 146 -1.88 -28.28 20.99
CA TRP A 146 -2.43 -29.62 21.21
C TRP A 146 -3.64 -29.93 20.31
N MET A 147 -4.40 -28.92 19.86
CA MET A 147 -5.50 -29.11 18.92
C MET A 147 -4.99 -29.47 17.52
N GLY A 148 -3.89 -28.86 17.08
CA GLY A 148 -3.21 -29.22 15.84
C GLY A 148 -2.65 -30.65 15.89
N ASP A 149 -1.97 -30.99 17.00
CA ASP A 149 -1.50 -32.37 17.24
C ASP A 149 -2.68 -33.37 17.19
N ALA A 150 -3.80 -33.07 17.86
CA ALA A 150 -4.99 -33.94 17.84
C ALA A 150 -5.57 -34.13 16.43
N MET A 151 -5.66 -33.06 15.63
CA MET A 151 -6.15 -33.13 14.25
C MET A 151 -5.26 -34.02 13.36
N ILE A 152 -3.94 -33.90 13.47
CA ILE A 152 -3.00 -34.73 12.71
C ILE A 152 -3.12 -36.19 13.16
N ILE A 153 -3.18 -36.45 14.47
CA ILE A 153 -3.34 -37.81 15.01
C ILE A 153 -4.65 -38.44 14.53
N ILE A 154 -5.77 -37.71 14.57
CA ILE A 154 -7.06 -38.18 14.07
C ILE A 154 -6.97 -38.47 12.56
N THR A 155 -6.32 -37.58 11.79
CA THR A 155 -6.13 -37.76 10.35
C THR A 155 -5.31 -39.01 10.05
N LEU A 156 -4.22 -39.24 10.77
CA LEU A 156 -3.39 -40.45 10.64
C LEU A 156 -4.14 -41.72 11.06
N ALA A 157 -4.95 -41.64 12.12
CA ALA A 157 -5.79 -42.76 12.57
C ALA A 157 -6.87 -43.11 11.53
N LEU A 158 -7.55 -42.11 10.98
CA LEU A 158 -8.53 -42.28 9.89
C LEU A 158 -7.87 -42.85 8.65
N TYR A 159 -6.71 -42.32 8.25
CA TYR A 159 -5.94 -42.85 7.13
C TYR A 159 -5.55 -44.31 7.33
N THR A 160 -5.07 -44.67 8.54
CA THR A 160 -4.68 -46.05 8.85
C THR A 160 -5.88 -47.00 8.87
N ALA A 161 -6.98 -46.59 9.50
CA ALA A 161 -8.25 -47.34 9.48
C ALA A 161 -8.81 -47.49 8.06
N PHE A 162 -8.53 -46.54 7.18
CA PHE A 162 -8.95 -46.58 5.80
C PHE A 162 -8.07 -47.49 4.95
N LEU A 163 -6.74 -47.50 5.15
CA LEU A 163 -5.84 -48.44 4.48
C LEU A 163 -6.17 -49.89 4.80
N THR A 164 -6.62 -50.19 6.02
CA THR A 164 -7.05 -51.55 6.38
C THR A 164 -8.37 -51.94 5.71
N MET A 165 -9.24 -50.98 5.39
CA MET A 165 -10.47 -51.18 4.62
C MET A 165 -10.25 -51.16 3.09
N GLY A 166 -9.12 -50.62 2.63
CA GLY A 166 -8.78 -50.48 1.21
C GLY A 166 -8.93 -51.77 0.39
N PRO A 167 -8.43 -52.94 0.83
CA PRO A 167 -8.61 -54.20 0.12
C PRO A 167 -10.08 -54.63 -0.02
N VAL A 168 -10.90 -54.35 1.00
CA VAL A 168 -12.34 -54.66 0.99
C VAL A 168 -13.06 -53.74 0.01
N LEU A 169 -12.73 -52.45 0.02
CA LEU A 169 -13.30 -51.47 -0.92
C LEU A 169 -12.87 -51.76 -2.38
N ALA A 170 -11.61 -52.15 -2.60
CA ALA A 170 -11.12 -52.55 -3.92
C ALA A 170 -11.83 -53.83 -4.43
N LEU A 171 -12.10 -54.79 -3.54
CA LEU A 171 -12.90 -55.97 -3.89
C LEU A 171 -14.33 -55.58 -4.29
N VAL A 172 -14.98 -54.69 -3.53
CA VAL A 172 -16.32 -54.18 -3.86
C VAL A 172 -16.30 -53.42 -5.19
N ALA A 173 -15.30 -52.58 -5.44
CA ALA A 173 -15.14 -51.88 -6.71
C ALA A 173 -14.97 -52.84 -7.89
N LEU A 174 -14.14 -53.89 -7.76
CA LEU A 174 -13.98 -54.91 -8.79
C LEU A 174 -15.28 -55.68 -9.06
N ILE A 175 -16.09 -55.93 -8.03
CA ILE A 175 -17.42 -56.54 -8.19
C ILE A 175 -18.36 -55.60 -8.94
N ILE A 176 -18.38 -54.32 -8.60
CA ILE A 176 -19.20 -53.31 -9.29
C ILE A 176 -18.75 -53.16 -10.76
N ASP A 177 -17.45 -53.07 -11.02
CA ASP A 177 -16.91 -52.97 -12.38
C ASP A 177 -17.23 -54.23 -13.21
N ALA A 178 -17.18 -55.41 -12.60
CA ALA A 178 -17.59 -56.66 -13.23
C ALA A 178 -19.11 -56.67 -13.54
N ILE A 179 -19.94 -56.17 -12.62
CA ILE A 179 -21.38 -56.02 -12.84
C ILE A 179 -21.64 -55.02 -13.97
N ASN A 180 -20.97 -53.88 -13.98
CA ASN A 180 -21.07 -52.85 -15.03
C ASN A 180 -20.63 -53.39 -16.40
N LEU A 181 -19.59 -54.22 -16.45
CA LEU A 181 -19.18 -54.91 -17.69
C LEU A 181 -20.28 -55.85 -18.19
N ILE A 182 -20.87 -56.65 -17.30
CA ILE A 182 -21.98 -57.56 -17.65
C ILE A 182 -23.19 -56.76 -18.15
N ILE A 183 -23.53 -55.65 -17.49
CA ILE A 183 -24.61 -54.75 -17.88
C ILE A 183 -24.34 -54.15 -19.27
N ASN A 184 -23.12 -53.67 -19.53
CA ASN A 184 -22.75 -53.13 -20.84
C ASN A 184 -22.83 -54.18 -21.96
N VAL A 185 -22.40 -55.41 -21.69
CA VAL A 185 -22.55 -56.53 -22.62
C VAL A 185 -24.03 -56.81 -22.89
N ASN A 186 -24.87 -56.83 -21.85
CA ASN A 186 -26.31 -57.04 -21.99
C ASN A 186 -27.00 -55.89 -22.76
N ASN A 187 -26.64 -54.64 -22.50
CA ASN A 187 -27.15 -53.47 -23.23
C ASN A 187 -26.76 -53.52 -24.72
N ASN A 188 -25.53 -53.97 -25.03
CA ASN A 188 -25.09 -54.20 -26.42
C ASN A 188 -25.84 -55.35 -27.11
N ILE A 189 -26.18 -56.41 -26.37
CA ILE A 189 -27.01 -57.50 -26.89
C ILE A 189 -28.45 -57.03 -27.15
N ILE A 190 -29.04 -56.27 -26.22
CA ILE A 190 -30.40 -55.72 -26.35
C ILE A 190 -30.49 -54.78 -27.55
N THR A 191 -29.52 -53.88 -27.72
CA THR A 191 -29.45 -52.97 -28.88
C THR A 191 -29.26 -53.73 -30.19
N THR A 192 -28.45 -54.79 -30.21
CA THR A 192 -28.28 -55.66 -31.39
C THR A 192 -29.57 -56.42 -31.73
N LEU A 193 -30.27 -56.98 -30.75
CA LEU A 193 -31.55 -57.68 -30.93
C LEU A 193 -32.64 -56.73 -31.44
N ASN A 194 -32.68 -55.50 -30.94
CA ASN A 194 -33.58 -54.45 -31.42
C ASN A 194 -33.26 -53.93 -32.84
N SER A 195 -32.08 -54.26 -33.38
CA SER A 195 -31.64 -53.83 -34.73
C SER A 195 -31.92 -54.86 -35.85
N LEU A 196 -32.43 -56.05 -35.52
CA LEU A 196 -32.73 -57.11 -36.50
C LEU A 196 -34.06 -56.85 -37.25
N PRO A 197 -34.12 -57.13 -38.57
CA PRO A 197 -35.32 -56.91 -39.38
C PRO A 197 -36.35 -58.02 -39.11
N GLY A 198 -37.27 -57.76 -38.17
CA GLY A 198 -38.27 -58.75 -37.76
C GLY A 198 -39.11 -58.41 -36.53
N GLY A 199 -38.77 -57.37 -35.76
CA GLY A 199 -39.74 -56.67 -34.91
C GLY A 199 -39.17 -55.96 -33.69
N PRO A 200 -39.96 -55.06 -33.08
CA PRO A 200 -39.95 -54.80 -31.64
C PRO A 200 -40.93 -55.79 -30.98
N PHE A 201 -40.42 -56.91 -30.44
CA PHE A 201 -41.25 -57.95 -29.79
C PHE A 201 -41.05 -58.07 -28.27
N LEU A 202 -40.27 -57.18 -27.66
CA LEU A 202 -40.15 -57.08 -26.21
C LEU A 202 -40.28 -55.61 -25.84
N ASP A 203 -41.17 -55.30 -24.89
CA ASP A 203 -41.26 -53.98 -24.26
C ASP A 203 -39.87 -53.43 -24.00
N THR A 204 -39.68 -52.14 -24.28
CA THR A 204 -38.44 -51.40 -24.05
C THR A 204 -37.93 -51.68 -22.63
N VAL A 205 -36.99 -52.62 -22.52
CA VAL A 205 -36.25 -52.86 -21.29
C VAL A 205 -35.30 -51.69 -21.16
N ASP A 206 -35.61 -50.79 -20.22
CA ASP A 206 -34.74 -49.68 -19.91
C ASP A 206 -33.33 -50.20 -19.56
N PRO A 207 -32.27 -49.53 -20.04
CA PRO A 207 -30.91 -49.87 -19.66
C PRO A 207 -30.78 -49.85 -18.14
N ILE A 208 -30.22 -50.92 -17.57
CA ILE A 208 -29.86 -50.92 -16.16
C ILE A 208 -28.65 -50.00 -16.02
N ASP A 209 -28.80 -48.88 -15.31
CA ASP A 209 -27.73 -47.95 -14.94
C ASP A 209 -27.58 -47.98 -13.41
N LEU A 210 -26.39 -48.36 -12.94
CA LEU A 210 -26.08 -48.51 -11.52
C LEU A 210 -25.02 -47.53 -11.02
N ASP A 211 -24.41 -46.68 -11.88
CA ASP A 211 -23.28 -45.84 -11.46
C ASP A 211 -23.40 -44.35 -11.78
N GLY A 212 -24.33 -43.91 -12.65
CA GLY A 212 -24.67 -42.50 -12.82
C GLY A 212 -23.54 -41.56 -13.27
N ASN A 213 -22.31 -42.05 -13.54
CA ASN A 213 -21.23 -41.29 -14.18
C ASN A 213 -20.11 -42.21 -14.74
N PRO A 214 -20.03 -42.42 -16.06
CA PRO A 214 -19.07 -43.32 -16.70
C PRO A 214 -17.64 -42.75 -16.82
N SER A 215 -17.36 -41.56 -16.27
CA SER A 215 -16.11 -40.81 -16.55
C SER A 215 -14.99 -41.00 -15.54
N THR A 216 -15.26 -41.64 -14.39
CA THR A 216 -14.27 -41.77 -13.31
C THR A 216 -14.35 -43.16 -12.70
N THR A 217 -13.23 -43.88 -12.64
CA THR A 217 -13.17 -45.13 -11.89
C THR A 217 -13.33 -44.82 -10.40
N THR A 218 -14.01 -45.69 -9.66
CA THR A 218 -14.18 -45.62 -8.20
C THR A 218 -12.83 -45.45 -7.47
N LEU A 219 -11.76 -46.02 -8.04
CA LEU A 219 -10.38 -45.90 -7.54
C LEU A 219 -9.79 -44.48 -7.65
N GLN A 220 -10.20 -43.69 -8.63
CA GLN A 220 -9.69 -42.32 -8.83
C GLN A 220 -10.40 -41.31 -7.91
N GLN A 221 -11.70 -41.50 -7.68
CA GLN A 221 -12.44 -40.77 -6.64
C GLN A 221 -11.89 -41.07 -5.25
N PHE A 222 -11.48 -42.33 -5.01
CA PHE A 222 -10.84 -42.80 -3.79
C PHE A 222 -9.49 -42.11 -3.52
N SER A 223 -8.60 -42.02 -4.52
CA SER A 223 -7.31 -41.31 -4.37
C SER A 223 -7.50 -39.83 -4.03
N THR A 224 -8.45 -39.17 -4.69
CA THR A 224 -8.70 -37.73 -4.52
C THR A 224 -9.25 -37.41 -3.13
N TRP A 225 -10.08 -38.29 -2.56
CA TRP A 225 -10.60 -38.15 -1.19
C TRP A 225 -9.50 -38.32 -0.13
N VAL A 226 -8.60 -39.30 -0.32
CA VAL A 226 -7.46 -39.53 0.59
C VAL A 226 -6.55 -38.29 0.64
N ASP A 227 -6.21 -37.73 -0.52
CA ASP A 227 -5.39 -36.50 -0.60
C ASP A 227 -6.08 -35.31 0.09
N SER A 228 -7.42 -35.23 0.01
CA SER A 228 -8.21 -34.19 0.66
C SER A 228 -8.20 -34.30 2.19
N ILE A 229 -8.22 -35.52 2.74
CA ILE A 229 -8.14 -35.75 4.19
C ILE A 229 -6.75 -35.42 4.72
N LEU A 230 -5.70 -35.82 4.01
CA LEU A 230 -4.33 -35.52 4.40
C LEU A 230 -4.06 -34.01 4.35
N ALA A 231 -4.58 -33.31 3.33
CA ALA A 231 -4.52 -31.85 3.24
C ALA A 231 -5.28 -31.17 4.40
N LEU A 232 -6.45 -31.69 4.79
CA LEU A 232 -7.24 -31.16 5.91
C LEU A 232 -6.55 -31.36 7.26
N GLY A 233 -5.88 -32.49 7.46
CA GLY A 233 -5.14 -32.77 8.70
C GLY A 233 -3.85 -31.95 8.84
N VAL A 234 -3.14 -31.72 7.75
CA VAL A 234 -1.92 -30.88 7.72
C VAL A 234 -2.28 -29.39 7.72
N GLY A 235 -3.49 -29.02 7.30
CA GLY A 235 -3.97 -27.65 7.27
C GLY A 235 -3.38 -26.78 6.16
N CYS A 236 -2.52 -27.35 5.30
CA CYS A 236 -1.95 -26.69 4.12
C CYS A 236 -2.75 -27.09 2.86
N GLY A 237 -2.44 -26.49 1.71
CA GLY A 237 -3.14 -26.80 0.44
C GLY A 237 -3.87 -25.62 -0.20
N LYS A 238 -3.82 -24.46 0.44
CA LYS A 238 -4.40 -23.21 -0.07
C LYS A 238 -3.34 -22.13 -0.21
N LYS A 239 -3.62 -21.18 -1.10
CA LYS A 239 -2.70 -20.10 -1.44
C LYS A 239 -3.46 -18.78 -1.55
N HIS A 240 -2.86 -17.69 -1.08
CA HIS A 240 -3.43 -16.35 -1.23
C HIS A 240 -2.77 -15.62 -2.40
N PRO A 241 -3.52 -15.22 -3.44
CA PRO A 241 -3.01 -14.31 -4.47
C PRO A 241 -2.66 -12.95 -3.85
N SER A 242 -1.39 -12.58 -3.92
CA SER A 242 -0.84 -11.41 -3.27
C SER A 242 0.00 -10.63 -4.29
N PRO A 243 -0.58 -9.58 -4.91
CA PRO A 243 0.16 -8.76 -5.85
C PRO A 243 1.34 -8.06 -5.19
N LEU A 244 2.30 -7.72 -6.04
CA LEU A 244 3.43 -6.89 -5.63
C LEU A 244 2.95 -5.48 -5.30
N VAL A 245 3.54 -4.88 -4.27
CA VAL A 245 3.24 -3.49 -3.87
C VAL A 245 3.47 -2.53 -5.04
N ARG A 246 4.56 -2.72 -5.79
CA ARG A 246 4.85 -1.93 -6.99
C ARG A 246 3.78 -2.09 -8.08
N ASP A 247 3.23 -3.30 -8.26
CA ASP A 247 2.20 -3.55 -9.29
C ASP A 247 0.89 -2.81 -8.94
N TYR A 248 0.53 -2.70 -7.65
CA TYR A 248 -0.62 -1.88 -7.20
C TYR A 248 -0.41 -0.39 -7.50
N ILE A 249 0.77 0.14 -7.17
CA ILE A 249 1.08 1.56 -7.37
C ILE A 249 1.15 1.89 -8.86
N GLU A 250 1.85 1.08 -9.65
CA GLU A 250 1.93 1.24 -11.11
C GLU A 250 0.54 1.19 -11.77
N ASN A 251 -0.35 0.32 -11.29
CA ASN A 251 -1.70 0.22 -11.81
C ASN A 251 -2.50 1.50 -11.60
N VAL A 252 -2.56 2.00 -10.35
CA VAL A 252 -3.32 3.23 -10.05
C VAL A 252 -2.67 4.47 -10.69
N CYS A 253 -1.34 4.53 -10.76
CA CYS A 253 -0.63 5.57 -11.49
C CYS A 253 -1.03 5.59 -12.96
N ARG A 254 -1.03 4.43 -13.63
CA ARG A 254 -1.42 4.33 -15.04
C ARG A 254 -2.88 4.74 -15.29
N VAL A 255 -3.81 4.42 -14.38
CA VAL A 255 -5.21 4.89 -14.44
C VAL A 255 -5.29 6.42 -14.34
N CYS A 256 -4.41 7.03 -13.55
CA CYS A 256 -4.35 8.47 -13.35
C CYS A 256 -3.40 9.22 -14.31
N GLY A 257 -2.86 8.56 -15.34
CA GLY A 257 -1.93 9.18 -16.29
C GLY A 257 -0.56 9.53 -15.71
N LEU A 258 -0.15 8.84 -14.63
CA LEU A 258 1.14 8.99 -13.96
C LEU A 258 2.07 7.81 -14.28
N SER A 259 3.37 8.07 -14.24
CA SER A 259 4.39 7.01 -14.13
C SER A 259 4.91 6.89 -12.70
N PHE A 260 5.27 5.69 -12.26
CA PHE A 260 5.79 5.44 -10.91
C PHE A 260 7.32 5.28 -10.92
N GLN A 261 8.00 5.92 -9.96
CA GLN A 261 9.44 5.81 -9.76
C GLN A 261 9.79 5.70 -8.27
N SER A 262 10.57 4.68 -7.91
CA SER A 262 11.08 4.48 -6.56
C SER A 262 12.38 3.68 -6.56
N SER A 263 13.40 4.17 -5.89
CA SER A 263 14.62 3.40 -5.61
C SER A 263 14.39 2.27 -4.61
N ILE A 264 13.32 2.35 -3.82
CA ILE A 264 12.93 1.33 -2.84
C ILE A 264 12.19 0.20 -3.54
N LEU A 265 11.19 0.52 -4.37
CA LEU A 265 10.21 -0.47 -4.87
C LEU A 265 10.38 -0.84 -6.36
N ASN A 266 11.07 -0.02 -7.18
CA ASN A 266 11.28 -0.31 -8.61
C ASN A 266 12.70 -0.78 -8.95
N ASP A 267 13.70 -0.57 -8.09
CA ASP A 267 15.06 -1.06 -8.33
C ASP A 267 15.13 -2.58 -8.12
N PRO A 268 15.47 -3.39 -9.14
CA PRO A 268 15.63 -4.84 -8.99
C PRO A 268 16.70 -5.26 -7.98
N ASN A 269 17.67 -4.38 -7.67
CA ASN A 269 18.69 -4.63 -6.66
C ASN A 269 18.22 -4.32 -5.22
N SER A 270 17.09 -3.62 -5.07
CA SER A 270 16.52 -3.35 -3.76
C SER A 270 15.95 -4.65 -3.15
N PRO A 271 16.20 -4.94 -1.86
CA PRO A 271 15.57 -6.07 -1.19
C PRO A 271 14.04 -5.93 -1.14
N TYR A 272 13.52 -4.72 -1.33
CA TYR A 272 12.09 -4.43 -1.32
C TYR A 272 11.43 -4.49 -2.71
N TYR A 273 12.17 -4.85 -3.76
CA TYR A 273 11.62 -4.99 -5.10
C TYR A 273 10.43 -5.96 -5.08
N ASN A 274 10.64 -7.17 -4.55
CA ASN A 274 9.66 -8.25 -4.54
C ASN A 274 8.67 -8.23 -3.36
N VAL A 275 8.40 -7.06 -2.78
CA VAL A 275 7.42 -6.95 -1.69
C VAL A 275 6.01 -7.16 -2.23
N CYS A 276 5.31 -8.11 -1.64
CA CYS A 276 3.93 -8.46 -1.90
C CYS A 276 3.04 -7.99 -0.75
N TYR A 277 1.83 -7.57 -1.10
CA TYR A 277 0.79 -7.18 -0.16
C TYR A 277 -0.21 -8.34 -0.02
N VAL A 278 -0.14 -9.05 1.10
CA VAL A 278 -1.05 -10.16 1.41
C VAL A 278 -2.26 -9.62 2.16
N ASN A 279 -3.44 -9.77 1.57
CA ASN A 279 -4.70 -9.32 2.15
C ASN A 279 -5.74 -10.42 2.03
N ALA A 280 -6.21 -10.93 3.18
CA ALA A 280 -7.14 -12.05 3.22
C ALA A 280 -8.23 -11.87 4.31
N PRO A 281 -9.04 -10.79 4.24
CA PRO A 281 -10.03 -10.52 5.29
C PRO A 281 -11.23 -11.47 5.26
N ILE A 282 -11.63 -12.01 4.10
CA ILE A 282 -12.91 -12.71 3.93
C ILE A 282 -12.73 -14.18 3.50
N ASN A 283 -12.14 -14.41 2.33
CA ASN A 283 -12.09 -15.73 1.69
C ASN A 283 -10.75 -16.45 1.93
N LYS A 284 -10.84 -17.77 2.07
CA LYS A 284 -9.73 -18.67 2.47
C LYS A 284 -8.73 -18.98 1.35
N GLY A 285 -8.45 -18.06 0.44
CA GLY A 285 -7.51 -18.28 -0.67
C GLY A 285 -8.04 -19.23 -1.75
N VAL A 286 -7.17 -19.61 -2.69
CA VAL A 286 -7.43 -20.58 -3.76
C VAL A 286 -6.79 -21.92 -3.43
N ASP A 287 -7.38 -23.01 -3.90
CA ASP A 287 -6.79 -24.35 -3.72
C ASP A 287 -5.51 -24.50 -4.56
N GLU A 288 -4.56 -25.32 -4.11
CA GLU A 288 -3.26 -25.51 -4.77
C GLU A 288 -3.39 -25.92 -6.25
N GLN A 289 -4.41 -26.71 -6.57
CA GLN A 289 -4.68 -27.24 -7.91
C GLN A 289 -5.34 -26.20 -8.84
N ASP A 290 -5.92 -25.12 -8.30
CA ASP A 290 -6.57 -24.09 -9.11
C ASP A 290 -5.50 -23.23 -9.81
N THR A 291 -5.44 -23.34 -11.13
CA THR A 291 -4.52 -22.57 -11.98
C THR A 291 -5.19 -21.40 -12.70
N THR A 292 -6.48 -21.18 -12.46
CA THR A 292 -7.33 -20.24 -13.20
C THR A 292 -7.69 -18.98 -12.40
N THR A 293 -7.84 -19.08 -11.08
CA THR A 293 -8.25 -17.95 -10.24
C THR A 293 -7.07 -17.07 -9.84
N TYR A 294 -6.79 -16.00 -10.59
CA TYR A 294 -5.65 -15.11 -10.31
C TYR A 294 -5.93 -14.03 -9.26
N TRP A 295 -7.19 -13.79 -8.93
CA TRP A 295 -7.64 -12.74 -8.03
C TRP A 295 -8.88 -13.17 -7.26
N ILE A 296 -9.05 -12.67 -6.03
CA ILE A 296 -10.22 -12.92 -5.19
C ILE A 296 -10.85 -11.57 -4.82
N ASP A 297 -11.98 -11.23 -5.43
CA ASP A 297 -12.63 -9.92 -5.22
C ASP A 297 -13.05 -9.67 -3.77
N ALA A 298 -13.49 -10.70 -3.05
CA ALA A 298 -13.83 -10.59 -1.64
C ALA A 298 -12.63 -10.19 -0.74
N ASN A 299 -11.41 -10.43 -1.20
CA ASN A 299 -10.18 -10.08 -0.48
C ASN A 299 -9.52 -8.81 -1.03
N ALA A 300 -10.18 -8.07 -1.93
CA ALA A 300 -9.63 -6.85 -2.49
C ALA A 300 -9.42 -5.78 -1.40
N PRO A 301 -8.27 -5.07 -1.39
CA PRO A 301 -8.05 -4.00 -0.42
C PRO A 301 -9.03 -2.85 -0.63
N ILE A 302 -9.73 -2.43 0.43
CA ILE A 302 -10.66 -1.30 0.38
C ILE A 302 -9.88 -0.01 0.65
N LYS A 303 -8.91 0.30 -0.23
CA LYS A 303 -8.04 1.47 -0.13
C LYS A 303 -7.92 2.17 -1.48
N SER A 304 -7.98 3.50 -1.45
CA SER A 304 -7.59 4.30 -2.61
C SER A 304 -6.08 4.28 -2.82
N GLY A 305 -5.62 4.70 -4.00
CA GLY A 305 -4.20 4.85 -4.30
C GLY A 305 -3.45 5.67 -3.24
N LEU A 306 -4.06 6.79 -2.81
CA LEU A 306 -3.47 7.66 -1.81
C LEU A 306 -3.37 6.98 -0.43
N GLN A 307 -4.47 6.38 0.05
CA GLN A 307 -4.50 5.69 1.33
C GLN A 307 -3.46 4.55 1.40
N PHE A 308 -3.30 3.83 0.29
CA PHE A 308 -2.30 2.76 0.19
C PHE A 308 -0.87 3.28 0.26
N LEU A 309 -0.59 4.43 -0.38
CA LEU A 309 0.72 5.09 -0.28
C LEU A 309 0.97 5.60 1.15
N ASP A 310 -0.05 6.15 1.82
CA ASP A 310 0.05 6.64 3.20
C ASP A 310 0.42 5.52 4.18
N ASP A 311 -0.13 4.32 4.00
CA ASP A 311 0.26 3.16 4.80
C ASP A 311 1.74 2.79 4.63
N LEU A 312 2.22 2.82 3.39
CA LEU A 312 3.61 2.49 3.04
C LEU A 312 4.59 3.57 3.49
N VAL A 313 4.17 4.84 3.48
CA VAL A 313 4.94 5.97 4.01
C VAL A 313 5.35 5.73 5.45
N ILE A 314 4.46 5.16 6.27
CA ILE A 314 4.74 4.87 7.67
C ILE A 314 5.79 3.76 7.80
N VAL A 315 5.70 2.69 6.98
CA VAL A 315 6.62 1.53 7.04
C VAL A 315 8.04 1.88 6.62
N PHE A 316 8.19 2.68 5.56
CA PHE A 316 9.50 3.02 4.98
C PHE A 316 10.01 4.38 5.44
N ASN A 317 9.38 4.98 6.45
CA ASN A 317 9.62 6.39 6.83
C ASN A 317 9.83 7.30 5.60
N ALA A 318 8.91 7.16 4.65
CA ALA A 318 9.04 7.66 3.30
C ALA A 318 8.19 8.92 3.09
N LYS A 319 8.26 9.44 1.88
CA LYS A 319 7.40 10.50 1.35
C LYS A 319 7.18 10.20 -0.13
N TYR A 320 6.03 10.62 -0.66
CA TYR A 320 5.80 10.63 -2.09
C TYR A 320 5.46 12.03 -2.57
N GLU A 321 5.86 12.33 -3.79
CA GLU A 321 5.56 13.60 -4.46
C GLU A 321 5.32 13.35 -5.96
N ILE A 322 4.40 14.10 -6.56
CA ILE A 322 4.16 14.08 -8.01
C ILE A 322 4.92 15.24 -8.64
N ILE A 323 5.89 14.93 -9.50
CA ILE A 323 6.69 15.92 -10.23
C ILE A 323 6.62 15.57 -11.71
N ASN A 324 6.13 16.49 -12.54
CA ASN A 324 6.03 16.31 -14.00
C ASN A 324 5.30 15.01 -14.41
N SER A 325 4.17 14.71 -13.76
CA SER A 325 3.39 13.46 -13.95
C SER A 325 4.14 12.17 -13.58
N VAL A 326 5.20 12.27 -12.78
CA VAL A 326 5.90 11.12 -12.18
C VAL A 326 5.61 11.11 -10.69
N LEU A 327 5.01 10.03 -10.18
CA LEU A 327 4.92 9.77 -8.75
C LEU A 327 6.25 9.20 -8.26
N ILE A 328 6.95 9.95 -7.42
CA ILE A 328 8.23 9.58 -6.83
C ILE A 328 7.96 9.15 -5.39
N PHE A 329 8.31 7.91 -5.01
CA PHE A 329 8.19 7.39 -3.64
C PHE A 329 9.55 7.03 -3.06
N GLU A 330 10.00 7.75 -2.04
CA GLU A 330 11.37 7.65 -1.54
C GLU A 330 11.46 7.95 -0.03
N ARG A 331 12.60 7.62 0.59
CA ARG A 331 12.85 7.98 2.00
C ARG A 331 12.80 9.50 2.17
N ARG A 332 12.27 9.98 3.30
CA ARG A 332 11.99 11.41 3.56
C ARG A 332 13.17 12.35 3.31
N ASP A 333 14.39 11.91 3.61
CA ASP A 333 15.60 12.71 3.48
C ASP A 333 16.01 12.96 2.02
N LYS A 334 15.56 12.15 1.06
CA LYS A 334 15.83 12.36 -0.37
C LYS A 334 15.14 13.62 -0.91
N PHE A 335 14.04 14.03 -0.29
CA PHE A 335 13.26 15.22 -0.68
C PHE A 335 13.77 16.51 -0.05
N ILE A 336 14.85 16.48 0.73
CA ILE A 336 15.49 17.68 1.26
C ILE A 336 16.42 18.24 0.16
N PRO A 337 16.12 19.40 -0.44
CA PRO A 337 17.03 19.98 -1.41
C PRO A 337 18.33 20.36 -0.74
N LYS A 338 19.44 20.16 -1.44
CA LYS A 338 20.79 20.34 -0.88
C LYS A 338 21.36 21.73 -1.14
N THR A 339 20.69 22.56 -1.91
CA THR A 339 21.20 23.86 -2.35
C THR A 339 20.25 24.96 -1.92
N PRO A 340 20.72 25.96 -1.15
CA PRO A 340 19.88 27.08 -0.75
C PRO A 340 19.56 27.97 -1.95
N PHE A 341 18.29 28.33 -2.12
CA PHE A 341 17.88 29.32 -3.13
C PHE A 341 17.99 30.75 -2.60
N LEU A 342 18.01 30.91 -1.27
CA LEU A 342 18.19 32.18 -0.57
C LEU A 342 19.17 31.99 0.58
N ASP A 343 20.17 32.85 0.66
CA ASP A 343 21.12 32.88 1.76
C ASP A 343 21.03 34.22 2.49
N LEU A 344 20.37 34.22 3.66
CA LEU A 344 20.18 35.41 4.48
C LEU A 344 21.47 35.93 5.12
N THR A 345 22.55 35.14 5.12
CA THR A 345 23.85 35.57 5.65
C THR A 345 24.64 36.44 4.66
N THR A 346 24.36 36.27 3.36
CA THR A 346 25.00 37.02 2.27
C THR A 346 24.05 37.95 1.53
N TYR A 347 22.74 37.89 1.83
CA TYR A 347 21.74 38.79 1.28
C TYR A 347 21.94 40.24 1.72
N ASP A 348 21.46 41.19 0.91
CA ASP A 348 21.58 42.62 1.18
C ASP A 348 20.93 43.00 2.52
N PRO A 349 21.70 43.46 3.53
CA PRO A 349 21.17 43.78 4.85
C PRO A 349 20.11 44.89 4.84
N SER A 350 20.12 45.79 3.85
CA SER A 350 19.13 46.87 3.73
C SER A 350 17.74 46.36 3.32
N LYS A 351 17.68 45.18 2.69
CA LYS A 351 16.45 44.52 2.26
C LYS A 351 15.89 43.57 3.31
N ILE A 352 16.66 43.21 4.35
CA ILE A 352 16.19 42.36 5.46
C ILE A 352 15.48 43.27 6.47
N LYS A 353 14.17 43.07 6.69
CA LYS A 353 13.41 43.85 7.68
C LYS A 353 13.52 43.23 9.07
N SER A 354 13.40 41.91 9.17
CA SER A 354 13.51 41.19 10.44
C SER A 354 13.79 39.71 10.24
N ILE A 355 14.51 39.09 11.18
CA ILE A 355 14.64 37.64 11.33
C ILE A 355 14.34 37.32 12.78
N CYS A 356 13.26 36.58 13.02
CA CYS A 356 12.80 36.20 14.35
C CYS A 356 12.96 34.70 14.55
N TRP A 357 13.35 34.30 15.77
CA TRP A 357 13.57 32.92 16.15
C TRP A 357 12.62 32.51 17.27
N LYS A 358 12.14 31.27 17.22
CA LYS A 358 11.44 30.64 18.34
C LYS A 358 11.90 29.20 18.47
N TRP A 359 11.89 28.68 19.70
CA TRP A 359 12.10 27.25 19.90
C TRP A 359 10.94 26.48 19.30
N SER A 360 11.28 25.49 18.47
CA SER A 360 10.31 24.63 17.84
C SER A 360 9.68 23.69 18.86
N SER A 361 8.40 23.40 18.66
CA SER A 361 7.64 22.46 19.48
C SER A 361 7.80 21.00 19.03
N LYS A 362 8.53 20.74 17.95
CA LYS A 362 8.73 19.38 17.42
C LYS A 362 9.41 18.51 18.49
N ALA A 363 8.81 17.35 18.75
CA ALA A 363 9.31 16.42 19.75
C ALA A 363 10.72 15.94 19.38
N ARG A 364 11.65 16.03 20.33
CA ARG A 364 12.96 15.36 20.26
C ARG A 364 12.81 14.03 20.97
N TYR A 365 12.55 12.97 20.21
CA TYR A 365 12.32 11.66 20.80
C TYR A 365 13.54 11.15 21.58
N SER A 366 13.29 10.55 22.73
CA SER A 366 14.33 9.89 23.54
C SER A 366 14.64 8.49 23.05
N TYR A 367 13.65 7.77 22.52
CA TYR A 367 13.81 6.43 22.01
C TYR A 367 12.81 6.16 20.88
N ALA A 368 13.10 5.18 20.03
CA ALA A 368 12.14 4.59 19.11
C ALA A 368 11.60 3.28 19.65
N MET A 369 10.32 3.01 19.44
CA MET A 369 9.71 1.72 19.68
C MET A 369 8.93 1.34 18.42
N LEU A 370 9.47 0.40 17.65
CA LEU A 370 8.95 0.05 16.33
C LEU A 370 8.47 -1.40 16.35
N LYS A 371 7.20 -1.60 16.05
CA LYS A 371 6.56 -2.92 16.06
C LYS A 371 5.37 -2.95 15.12
N TYR A 372 5.09 -4.14 14.59
CA TYR A 372 3.87 -4.42 13.84
C TYR A 372 2.66 -4.52 14.76
N GLN A 373 1.47 -4.39 14.20
CA GLN A 373 0.22 -4.50 14.94
C GLN A 373 -0.20 -5.95 15.19
N LYS A 374 -0.99 -6.13 16.25
CA LYS A 374 -1.68 -7.39 16.54
C LYS A 374 -2.92 -7.53 15.66
N ASP A 375 -2.99 -8.61 14.90
CA ASP A 375 -4.20 -8.99 14.20
C ASP A 375 -5.12 -9.79 15.13
N ALA A 376 -6.39 -9.39 15.21
CA ALA A 376 -7.38 -10.05 16.06
C ALA A 376 -7.82 -11.43 15.53
N ILE A 377 -7.73 -11.66 14.22
CA ILE A 377 -8.08 -12.94 13.57
C ILE A 377 -6.83 -13.82 13.48
N ASN A 378 -5.73 -13.27 12.95
CA ASN A 378 -4.47 -14.01 12.83
C ASN A 378 -3.64 -13.94 14.11
N THR A 379 -4.10 -14.64 15.15
CA THR A 379 -3.42 -14.69 16.45
C THR A 379 -2.01 -15.28 16.37
N VAL A 380 -1.76 -16.19 15.41
CA VAL A 380 -0.45 -16.81 15.22
C VAL A 380 0.57 -15.78 14.76
N GLY A 381 0.20 -14.90 13.81
CA GLY A 381 1.03 -13.76 13.41
C GLY A 381 1.40 -12.84 14.57
N ALA A 382 0.48 -12.64 15.53
CA ALA A 382 0.73 -11.78 16.69
C ALA A 382 1.83 -12.32 17.64
N GLU A 383 2.10 -13.62 17.63
CA GLU A 383 3.21 -14.24 18.38
C GLU A 383 4.58 -13.78 17.84
N ALA A 384 4.66 -13.34 16.59
CA ALA A 384 5.90 -12.89 15.96
C ALA A 384 6.26 -11.42 16.27
N ILE A 385 5.40 -10.64 16.90
CA ILE A 385 5.60 -9.19 17.01
C ILE A 385 6.91 -8.83 17.72
N GLU A 386 7.26 -9.55 18.79
CA GLU A 386 8.53 -9.32 19.50
C GLU A 386 9.76 -9.71 18.66
N ARG A 387 9.60 -10.65 17.72
CA ARG A 387 10.66 -11.01 16.78
C ARG A 387 10.82 -9.96 15.68
N TRP A 388 9.74 -9.32 15.25
CA TRP A 388 9.76 -8.35 14.15
C TRP A 388 9.97 -6.92 14.63
N GLY A 389 9.69 -6.62 15.90
CA GLY A 389 9.85 -5.31 16.52
C GLY A 389 11.03 -5.23 17.47
N ASP A 390 11.45 -4.02 17.78
CA ASP A 390 12.46 -3.73 18.79
C ASP A 390 12.33 -2.28 19.28
N TYR A 391 13.12 -1.93 20.28
CA TYR A 391 13.27 -0.56 20.74
C TYR A 391 14.72 -0.09 20.60
N LYS A 392 14.90 1.21 20.35
CA LYS A 392 16.21 1.85 20.28
C LYS A 392 16.24 3.07 21.18
N ASP A 393 17.10 3.04 22.19
CA ASP A 393 17.38 4.23 22.97
C ASP A 393 18.30 5.18 22.18
N TRP A 394 17.82 6.40 21.95
CA TRP A 394 18.58 7.49 21.34
C TRP A 394 19.14 8.45 22.38
N ASN A 395 18.78 8.31 23.66
CA ASN A 395 19.15 9.20 24.74
C ASN A 395 20.42 8.77 25.48
N ILE A 396 21.40 8.25 24.76
CA ILE A 396 22.67 7.75 25.32
C ILE A 396 23.86 8.49 24.69
N PRO A 397 24.62 9.32 25.44
CA PRO A 397 24.43 9.69 26.86
C PRO A 397 23.22 10.58 27.12
N TYR A 398 22.66 10.58 28.33
CA TYR A 398 21.41 11.28 28.69
C TYR A 398 21.39 12.79 28.35
N ASN A 399 20.28 13.23 27.77
CA ASN A 399 19.93 14.61 27.48
C ASN A 399 18.48 14.89 27.93
N SER A 400 18.30 15.89 28.80
CA SER A 400 16.98 16.28 29.35
C SER A 400 16.03 16.85 28.30
N ASN A 401 16.54 17.30 27.15
CA ASN A 401 15.76 17.84 26.05
C ASN A 401 15.15 16.74 25.16
N GLN A 402 15.61 15.49 25.27
CA GLN A 402 15.02 14.36 24.54
C GLN A 402 13.98 13.67 25.41
N LYS A 403 12.72 13.64 24.96
CA LYS A 403 11.59 13.07 25.70
C LYS A 403 10.62 12.35 24.77
N GLY A 404 9.99 11.32 25.30
CA GLY A 404 8.93 10.57 24.61
C GLY A 404 9.45 9.52 23.63
N ALA A 405 8.50 8.74 23.12
CA ALA A 405 8.73 7.65 22.17
C ALA A 405 8.42 8.10 20.74
N TYR A 406 9.26 7.70 19.79
CA TYR A 406 8.87 7.58 18.40
C TYR A 406 8.24 6.20 18.19
N GLU A 407 6.91 6.14 18.20
CA GLU A 407 6.13 4.91 18.02
C GLU A 407 5.08 5.12 16.91
N PRO A 408 5.49 5.13 15.63
CA PRO A 408 4.54 5.13 14.53
C PRO A 408 3.69 3.85 14.55
N LEU A 409 2.39 3.99 14.32
CA LEU A 409 1.46 2.87 14.26
C LEU A 409 1.56 2.20 12.87
N ILE A 410 2.36 1.13 12.76
CA ILE A 410 2.55 0.39 11.50
C ILE A 410 1.23 -0.31 11.09
N PRO A 411 0.59 0.01 9.94
CA PRO A 411 -0.75 -0.49 9.59
C PRO A 411 -0.78 -1.92 9.04
N PHE A 412 0.19 -2.74 9.45
CA PHE A 412 0.40 -4.11 8.97
C PHE A 412 0.61 -5.05 10.16
N SER A 413 0.30 -6.33 9.95
CA SER A 413 0.56 -7.38 10.94
C SER A 413 1.89 -8.09 10.67
N ALA A 414 2.50 -8.61 11.75
CA ALA A 414 3.62 -9.53 11.64
C ALA A 414 3.13 -10.90 11.15
N CYS A 415 4.02 -11.67 10.50
CA CYS A 415 3.71 -13.01 10.02
C CYS A 415 4.62 -14.07 10.62
N ARG A 416 4.11 -15.30 10.59
CA ARG A 416 4.81 -16.53 11.02
C ARG A 416 5.06 -17.42 9.83
N PHE A 417 6.10 -18.24 9.95
CA PHE A 417 6.44 -19.23 8.95
C PHE A 417 6.78 -20.56 9.61
N ARG A 418 6.68 -21.62 8.83
CA ARG A 418 7.15 -22.93 9.25
C ARG A 418 8.66 -22.92 9.54
N ASP A 419 9.01 -23.60 10.62
CA ASP A 419 10.35 -23.63 11.22
C ASP A 419 11.00 -22.25 11.50
N ASP A 420 10.23 -21.20 11.81
CA ASP A 420 10.76 -19.85 12.09
C ASP A 420 11.43 -19.66 13.46
N GLY A 421 11.38 -20.68 14.31
CA GLY A 421 12.05 -20.70 15.62
C GLY A 421 11.45 -19.75 16.65
N ILE A 422 10.19 -19.33 16.49
CA ILE A 422 9.46 -18.55 17.52
C ILE A 422 8.67 -19.47 18.44
N ASP A 423 8.07 -20.54 17.90
CA ASP A 423 7.37 -21.60 18.66
C ASP A 423 7.62 -22.95 17.97
N ARG A 424 7.23 -24.06 18.62
CA ARG A 424 7.25 -25.41 18.04
C ARG A 424 6.39 -25.45 16.78
N ASP A 425 7.01 -25.76 15.65
CA ASP A 425 6.28 -26.18 14.44
C ASP A 425 5.70 -27.59 14.66
N ILE A 426 4.37 -27.68 14.70
CA ILE A 426 3.65 -28.93 14.92
C ILE A 426 3.96 -29.92 13.80
N LEU A 427 4.02 -29.46 12.55
CA LEU A 427 4.21 -30.34 11.38
C LEU A 427 5.63 -30.89 11.33
N THR A 428 6.63 -30.12 11.75
CA THR A 428 8.03 -30.57 11.79
C THR A 428 8.22 -31.80 12.67
N PHE A 429 7.43 -31.93 13.74
CA PHE A 429 7.44 -33.13 14.59
C PHE A 429 7.04 -34.41 13.84
N TYR A 430 6.13 -34.30 12.86
CA TYR A 430 5.65 -35.43 12.06
C TYR A 430 6.39 -35.60 10.73
N GLU A 431 7.47 -34.85 10.46
CA GLU A 431 8.27 -34.99 9.23
C GLU A 431 8.80 -36.40 9.01
N THR A 432 9.02 -37.17 10.08
CA THR A 432 9.52 -38.55 9.98
C THR A 432 8.42 -39.57 9.62
N GLN A 433 7.14 -39.17 9.61
CA GLN A 433 6.02 -40.07 9.32
C GLN A 433 5.88 -40.31 7.80
N PRO A 434 6.14 -41.52 7.29
CA PRO A 434 6.20 -41.79 5.84
C PRO A 434 4.94 -41.39 5.07
N THR A 435 3.78 -41.47 5.72
CA THR A 435 2.46 -41.17 5.14
C THR A 435 2.29 -39.70 4.75
N ILE A 436 2.83 -38.76 5.54
CA ILE A 436 2.59 -37.32 5.37
C ILE A 436 3.87 -36.50 5.18
N ASN A 437 5.04 -37.15 5.26
CA ASN A 437 6.35 -36.52 5.11
C ASN A 437 6.46 -35.68 3.82
N THR A 438 6.08 -36.26 2.67
CA THR A 438 6.17 -35.56 1.37
C THR A 438 5.33 -34.29 1.33
N LEU A 439 4.13 -34.32 1.95
CA LEU A 439 3.24 -33.17 2.05
C LEU A 439 3.83 -32.12 3.01
N ILE A 440 4.32 -32.54 4.18
CA ILE A 440 4.94 -31.63 5.15
C ILE A 440 6.18 -30.94 4.57
N LEU A 441 7.06 -31.67 3.89
CA LEU A 441 8.27 -31.12 3.28
C LEU A 441 7.96 -30.14 2.15
N ARG A 442 6.89 -30.38 1.38
CA ARG A 442 6.41 -29.44 0.34
C ARG A 442 6.09 -28.05 0.92
N TYR A 443 5.55 -28.01 2.14
CA TYR A 443 5.11 -26.79 2.82
C TYR A 443 6.10 -26.27 3.86
N LYS A 444 7.37 -26.74 3.86
CA LYS A 444 8.37 -26.41 4.88
C LYS A 444 8.63 -24.92 5.10
N ASN A 445 8.46 -24.09 4.06
CA ASN A 445 8.65 -22.64 4.13
C ASN A 445 7.32 -21.87 4.00
N ALA A 446 6.18 -22.54 4.16
CA ALA A 446 4.87 -21.91 4.03
C ALA A 446 4.63 -20.91 5.18
N MET A 447 3.81 -19.90 4.87
CA MET A 447 3.30 -18.97 5.88
C MET A 447 2.35 -19.72 6.83
N ILE A 448 2.32 -19.32 8.09
CA ILE A 448 1.38 -19.85 9.06
C ILE A 448 0.29 -18.81 9.31
N MET A 449 -0.96 -19.24 9.26
CA MET A 449 -2.12 -18.40 9.57
C MET A 449 -3.09 -19.15 10.48
N ASN A 450 -3.86 -18.40 11.28
CA ASN A 450 -5.04 -18.93 11.95
C ASN A 450 -6.29 -18.65 11.11
N LEU A 451 -7.26 -19.56 11.12
CA LEU A 451 -8.55 -19.45 10.43
C LEU A 451 -8.50 -19.14 8.93
N ASN A 452 -7.35 -19.30 8.27
CA ASN A 452 -7.09 -18.98 6.85
C ASN A 452 -7.11 -17.49 6.47
N ASN A 453 -7.40 -16.60 7.41
CA ASN A 453 -7.70 -15.19 7.14
C ASN A 453 -6.82 -14.26 7.99
N CYS A 454 -6.65 -13.02 7.53
CA CYS A 454 -6.04 -11.94 8.29
C CYS A 454 -6.86 -10.66 8.11
N TYR A 455 -7.15 -9.96 9.21
CA TYR A 455 -7.87 -8.68 9.16
C TYR A 455 -6.91 -7.55 8.78
N LEU A 456 -5.70 -7.58 9.32
CA LEU A 456 -4.63 -6.66 8.95
C LEU A 456 -3.78 -7.29 7.84
N PRO A 457 -3.46 -6.52 6.78
CA PRO A 457 -2.61 -7.01 5.71
C PRO A 457 -1.18 -7.27 6.21
N MET A 458 -0.45 -8.14 5.50
CA MET A 458 0.95 -8.45 5.75
C MET A 458 1.81 -8.05 4.54
N LEU A 459 3.03 -7.57 4.79
CA LEU A 459 4.02 -7.28 3.76
C LEU A 459 5.07 -8.40 3.73
N LEU A 460 5.14 -9.12 2.61
CA LEU A 460 6.05 -10.27 2.44
C LEU A 460 6.96 -10.06 1.24
N ILE A 461 8.26 -10.23 1.41
CA ILE A 461 9.21 -10.28 0.30
C ILE A 461 9.12 -11.66 -0.33
N TRP A 462 8.76 -11.72 -1.62
CA TRP A 462 8.71 -12.95 -2.40
C TRP A 462 10.11 -13.36 -2.87
N ASP A 463 10.40 -14.66 -2.79
CA ASP A 463 11.67 -15.27 -3.19
C ASP A 463 12.02 -15.17 -4.70
N GLY A 464 11.05 -14.81 -5.55
CA GLY A 464 11.25 -14.64 -6.98
C GLY A 464 11.19 -15.92 -7.82
N TYR A 465 11.02 -17.10 -7.22
CA TYR A 465 11.11 -18.38 -7.96
C TYR A 465 9.83 -18.74 -8.71
N SER A 466 8.69 -18.80 -8.01
CA SER A 466 7.42 -19.21 -8.62
C SER A 466 6.25 -18.32 -8.20
N ARG A 467 5.50 -17.80 -9.18
CA ARG A 467 4.26 -17.06 -8.93
C ARG A 467 3.10 -17.97 -8.53
N SER A 468 3.07 -19.23 -9.00
CA SER A 468 1.99 -20.18 -8.67
C SER A 468 2.18 -20.85 -7.30
N ASN A 469 3.41 -20.88 -6.80
CA ASN A 469 3.77 -21.41 -5.48
C ASN A 469 4.81 -20.48 -4.84
N ALA A 470 4.36 -19.32 -4.39
CA ALA A 470 5.24 -18.31 -3.83
C ALA A 470 5.55 -18.63 -2.37
N PHE A 471 6.84 -18.48 -2.01
CA PHE A 471 7.30 -18.49 -0.63
C PHE A 471 7.95 -17.17 -0.29
N CYS A 472 8.04 -16.89 1.02
CA CYS A 472 8.74 -15.71 1.49
C CYS A 472 10.25 -15.93 1.37
N ASP A 473 10.95 -14.87 0.99
CA ASP A 473 12.40 -14.86 0.94
C ASP A 473 12.98 -15.21 2.32
N LYS A 474 13.96 -16.10 2.27
CA LYS A 474 14.62 -16.65 3.42
C LYS A 474 16.05 -16.17 3.41
N PHE A 475 16.29 -15.12 4.19
CA PHE A 475 17.54 -14.41 4.15
C PHE A 475 18.67 -15.29 4.69
N THR A 476 19.55 -15.75 3.81
CA THR A 476 20.72 -16.58 4.12
C THR A 476 21.99 -15.87 3.65
N SER A 477 22.14 -14.60 4.03
CA SER A 477 23.25 -13.80 3.51
C SER A 477 24.55 -14.02 4.31
N ILE A 478 25.58 -14.45 3.59
CA ILE A 478 27.01 -14.45 3.96
C ILE A 478 27.57 -13.05 4.31
N ASN A 479 26.88 -11.96 3.93
CA ASN A 479 27.34 -10.59 4.16
C ASN A 479 26.93 -10.03 5.53
N TYR A 480 26.15 -10.77 6.32
CA TYR A 480 25.72 -10.37 7.65
C TYR A 480 26.08 -11.43 8.71
N PRO A 481 27.39 -11.71 8.92
CA PRO A 481 27.85 -12.65 9.94
C PRO A 481 27.40 -12.26 11.37
N GLY A 482 26.95 -11.02 11.56
CA GLY A 482 26.41 -10.52 12.82
C GLY A 482 25.04 -11.10 13.20
N LEU A 483 24.28 -11.72 12.30
CA LEU A 483 22.98 -12.31 12.65
C LEU A 483 23.12 -13.57 13.53
N ALA A 484 24.31 -14.18 13.60
CA ALA A 484 24.59 -15.32 14.46
C ALA A 484 24.32 -14.98 15.94
N GLY A 485 23.21 -15.49 16.49
CA GLY A 485 22.77 -15.24 17.87
C GLY A 485 21.37 -14.63 18.01
N VAL A 486 20.77 -14.11 16.93
CA VAL A 486 19.36 -13.68 16.93
C VAL A 486 18.42 -14.88 16.82
N VAL A 487 18.72 -15.77 15.88
CA VAL A 487 18.06 -17.07 15.67
C VAL A 487 18.98 -18.09 15.01
N GLY A 488 18.53 -19.35 14.97
CA GLY A 488 19.24 -20.42 14.27
C GLY A 488 19.47 -20.08 12.80
N ALA A 489 20.56 -20.64 12.23
CA ALA A 489 20.80 -20.55 10.81
C ALA A 489 19.56 -21.05 10.04
N ASN A 490 19.10 -20.30 9.04
CA ASN A 490 17.90 -20.59 8.25
C ASN A 490 16.56 -20.28 8.95
N GLN A 491 16.45 -19.20 9.73
CA GLN A 491 15.18 -18.76 10.34
C GLN A 491 14.84 -17.27 10.07
N TYR A 492 15.59 -16.60 9.19
CA TYR A 492 15.43 -15.17 8.85
C TYR A 492 14.44 -14.96 7.70
N TYR A 493 13.18 -15.33 7.94
CA TYR A 493 12.14 -15.03 6.96
C TYR A 493 11.80 -13.55 6.96
N ASN A 494 11.73 -12.95 5.77
CA ASN A 494 11.36 -11.55 5.57
C ASN A 494 12.22 -10.53 6.35
N TYR A 495 13.48 -10.87 6.65
CA TYR A 495 14.34 -10.08 7.54
C TYR A 495 14.43 -8.57 7.21
N PRO A 496 14.51 -8.13 5.93
CA PRO A 496 14.55 -6.71 5.62
C PRO A 496 13.32 -5.92 6.11
N MET A 497 12.21 -6.59 6.43
CA MET A 497 10.99 -6.01 7.00
C MET A 497 11.00 -5.94 8.53
N TRP A 498 12.07 -6.36 9.20
CA TRP A 498 12.14 -6.32 10.66
C TRP A 498 12.59 -4.93 11.16
N PHE A 499 12.27 -4.62 12.41
CA PHE A 499 12.74 -3.43 13.12
C PHE A 499 13.75 -3.82 14.21
N LYS A 500 14.84 -4.50 13.87
CA LYS A 500 15.81 -4.99 14.87
C LYS A 500 16.99 -4.04 15.08
N ASP A 501 17.27 -3.71 16.33
CA ASP A 501 18.44 -2.89 16.66
C ASP A 501 19.74 -3.69 16.56
N GLY A 502 20.83 -3.01 16.19
CA GLY A 502 22.16 -3.58 16.16
C GLY A 502 22.47 -4.46 14.94
N TYR A 503 21.48 -4.73 14.09
CA TYR A 503 21.65 -5.51 12.86
C TYR A 503 21.32 -4.66 11.63
N PRO A 504 22.24 -4.51 10.66
CA PRO A 504 21.99 -3.72 9.46
C PRO A 504 21.09 -4.43 8.44
N GLY A 505 20.57 -3.67 7.46
CA GLY A 505 19.79 -4.21 6.34
C GLY A 505 18.33 -4.51 6.67
N ASN A 506 17.73 -3.70 7.56
CA ASN A 506 16.34 -3.84 7.99
C ASN A 506 15.65 -2.47 8.10
N LEU A 507 14.33 -2.43 8.27
CA LEU A 507 13.56 -1.19 8.25
C LEU A 507 14.05 -0.15 9.28
N MET A 508 14.46 -0.61 10.46
CA MET A 508 14.92 0.28 11.51
C MET A 508 16.23 0.98 11.13
N THR A 509 17.19 0.22 10.61
CA THR A 509 18.53 0.72 10.26
C THR A 509 18.58 1.45 8.93
N ASP A 510 17.70 1.12 7.98
CA ASP A 510 17.72 1.69 6.63
C ASP A 510 16.74 2.86 6.47
N PHE A 511 15.65 2.92 7.24
CA PHE A 511 14.61 3.94 7.06
C PHE A 511 14.35 4.79 8.30
N HIS A 512 14.13 4.17 9.46
CA HIS A 512 13.70 4.91 10.66
C HIS A 512 14.85 5.58 11.42
N TYR A 513 16.11 5.23 11.15
CA TYR A 513 17.26 5.83 11.84
C TYR A 513 17.37 7.35 11.67
N ILE A 514 16.82 7.92 10.58
CA ILE A 514 16.85 9.35 10.30
C ILE A 514 16.02 10.18 11.29
N GLU A 515 15.11 9.54 12.03
CA GLU A 515 14.31 10.18 13.08
C GLU A 515 15.09 10.36 14.38
N ASN A 516 16.31 9.79 14.47
CA ASN A 516 17.19 10.03 15.59
C ASN A 516 17.59 11.53 15.64
N PRO A 517 17.19 12.27 16.69
CA PRO A 517 17.46 13.71 16.79
C PRO A 517 18.95 14.06 16.82
N ARG A 518 19.83 13.09 17.09
CA ARG A 518 21.29 13.29 17.11
C ARG A 518 21.92 13.21 15.73
N LEU A 519 21.25 12.57 14.78
CA LEU A 519 21.74 12.42 13.41
C LEU A 519 21.18 13.51 12.49
N SER A 520 19.99 14.01 12.78
CA SER A 520 19.29 14.96 11.91
C SER A 520 19.89 16.36 11.89
N GLY A 521 20.83 16.69 12.79
CA GLY A 521 21.39 18.04 12.91
C GLY A 521 20.37 19.10 13.34
N TYR A 522 19.14 18.67 13.65
CA TYR A 522 18.00 19.52 13.97
C TYR A 522 18.24 20.33 15.23
N GLN A 523 18.36 21.65 15.09
CA GLN A 523 18.64 22.54 16.22
C GLN A 523 17.40 22.93 17.00
N GLY A 524 16.20 22.64 16.48
CA GLY A 524 14.94 22.93 17.17
C GLY A 524 14.58 24.39 17.13
N LEU A 525 14.96 25.11 16.07
CA LEU A 525 14.66 26.53 15.92
C LEU A 525 13.71 26.70 14.75
N ASP A 526 12.55 27.31 14.99
CA ASP A 526 11.74 27.83 13.89
C ASP A 526 12.14 29.29 13.66
N PHE A 527 12.21 29.68 12.38
CA PHE A 527 12.52 31.05 11.98
C PHE A 527 11.37 31.69 11.21
N GLU A 528 11.31 33.01 11.30
CA GLU A 528 10.45 33.87 10.50
C GLU A 528 11.30 35.04 9.97
N ALA A 529 11.59 35.02 8.66
CA ALA A 529 12.36 36.05 7.98
C ALA A 529 11.44 36.90 7.11
N VAL A 530 11.55 38.23 7.22
CA VAL A 530 10.82 39.20 6.40
C VAL A 530 11.83 39.97 5.56
N VAL A 531 11.76 39.80 4.25
CA VAL A 531 12.69 40.42 3.30
C VAL A 531 11.93 41.18 2.20
N GLU A 532 12.52 42.26 1.73
CA GLU A 532 12.08 42.95 0.53
C GLU A 532 12.55 42.14 -0.70
N TYR A 533 11.58 41.73 -1.53
CA TYR A 533 11.87 40.89 -2.69
C TYR A 533 12.13 41.72 -3.94
N ASP A 534 13.02 41.20 -4.79
CA ASP A 534 13.17 41.67 -6.17
C ASP A 534 12.71 40.57 -7.16
N CYS A 535 12.71 40.91 -8.45
CA CYS A 535 12.30 39.96 -9.49
C CYS A 535 13.16 38.70 -9.54
N ASN A 536 14.45 38.77 -9.17
CA ASN A 536 15.32 37.60 -9.17
C ASN A 536 14.93 36.64 -8.04
N LEU A 537 14.73 37.19 -6.83
CA LEU A 537 14.28 36.39 -5.68
C LEU A 537 12.89 35.79 -5.92
N LEU A 538 11.96 36.57 -6.50
CA LEU A 538 10.62 36.09 -6.81
C LEU A 538 10.63 35.00 -7.89
N ASN A 539 11.62 35.03 -8.80
CA ASN A 539 11.84 33.98 -9.80
C ASN A 539 12.45 32.70 -9.21
N SER A 540 13.28 32.82 -8.19
CA SER A 540 13.96 31.69 -7.54
C SER A 540 13.20 31.07 -6.36
N LEU A 541 11.98 31.54 -6.04
CA LEU A 541 11.19 31.00 -4.94
C LEU A 541 10.93 29.52 -5.12
N ASP A 542 11.27 28.75 -4.09
CA ASP A 542 11.03 27.33 -4.03
C ASP A 542 10.52 26.95 -2.63
N VAL A 543 9.28 26.46 -2.57
CA VAL A 543 8.62 26.03 -1.31
C VAL A 543 9.36 24.85 -0.69
N ASP A 544 9.97 24.04 -1.54
CA ASP A 544 10.76 22.90 -1.12
C ASP A 544 12.20 23.29 -0.84
N GLY A 545 12.65 24.43 -1.37
CA GLY A 545 14.03 24.90 -1.35
C GLY A 545 14.57 25.19 0.05
N VAL A 546 15.89 25.33 0.13
CA VAL A 546 16.57 25.66 1.39
C VAL A 546 16.82 27.15 1.51
N VAL A 547 16.62 27.69 2.71
CA VAL A 547 17.04 29.03 3.11
C VAL A 547 18.18 28.88 4.11
N ARG A 548 19.33 29.48 3.78
CA ARG A 548 20.46 29.55 4.70
C ARG A 548 20.29 30.73 5.65
N THR A 549 20.51 30.46 6.93
CA THR A 549 20.41 31.41 8.03
C THR A 549 21.71 31.43 8.85
N SER A 550 21.80 32.33 9.84
CA SER A 550 22.95 32.34 10.77
C SER A 550 23.03 31.10 11.66
N GLU A 551 21.91 30.44 11.93
CA GLU A 551 21.84 29.24 12.80
C GLU A 551 22.01 27.93 11.99
N GLY A 552 21.80 27.98 10.67
CA GLY A 552 21.95 26.82 9.79
C GLY A 552 21.09 26.89 8.52
N ASP A 553 21.09 25.79 7.78
CA ASP A 553 20.25 25.61 6.60
C ASP A 553 18.85 25.13 7.03
N SER A 554 17.80 25.69 6.45
CA SER A 554 16.43 25.29 6.78
C SER A 554 16.15 23.83 6.39
N TYR A 555 15.37 23.15 7.21
CA TYR A 555 14.91 21.78 7.05
C TYR A 555 13.39 21.71 6.82
N GLY A 556 12.98 20.93 5.82
CA GLY A 556 11.58 20.71 5.49
C GLY A 556 10.97 21.80 4.60
N SER A 557 9.67 21.71 4.35
CA SER A 557 8.94 22.66 3.50
C SER A 557 8.81 24.03 4.17
N LEU A 558 9.04 25.08 3.39
CA LEU A 558 8.88 26.45 3.83
C LEU A 558 7.43 26.91 3.66
N ARG A 559 7.01 27.83 4.54
CA ARG A 559 5.80 28.62 4.33
C ARG A 559 6.19 30.03 3.95
N MET A 560 5.86 30.44 2.73
CA MET A 560 6.20 31.74 2.19
C MET A 560 4.93 32.54 1.93
N THR A 561 4.89 33.81 2.33
CA THR A 561 3.81 34.73 2.03
C THR A 561 4.37 35.92 1.26
N ILE A 562 3.87 36.17 0.06
CA ILE A 562 4.25 37.33 -0.76
C ILE A 562 3.13 38.36 -0.67
N ASP A 563 3.47 39.55 -0.19
CA ASP A 563 2.58 40.70 -0.18
C ASP A 563 3.01 41.69 -1.28
N PHE A 564 2.18 41.81 -2.32
CA PHE A 564 2.45 42.70 -3.45
C PHE A 564 2.11 44.16 -3.18
N LYS A 565 1.41 44.49 -2.09
CA LYS A 565 1.18 45.86 -1.65
C LYS A 565 2.44 46.44 -1.03
N THR A 566 3.08 45.67 -0.15
CA THR A 566 4.25 46.12 0.62
C THR A 566 5.58 45.70 0.00
N LYS A 567 5.56 44.83 -1.02
CA LYS A 567 6.73 44.19 -1.64
C LYS A 567 7.57 43.38 -0.66
N LEU A 568 6.91 42.78 0.33
CA LEU A 568 7.54 41.97 1.35
C LEU A 568 7.28 40.48 1.10
N LEU A 569 8.30 39.69 1.35
CA LEU A 569 8.28 38.24 1.37
C LEU A 569 8.54 37.80 2.80
N THR A 570 7.57 37.13 3.40
CA THR A 570 7.69 36.50 4.72
C THR A 570 7.94 35.01 4.53
N ILE A 571 9.05 34.51 5.06
CA ILE A 571 9.45 33.10 4.97
C ILE A 571 9.47 32.52 6.38
N LYS A 572 8.75 31.42 6.58
CA LYS A 572 8.73 30.65 7.81
C LYS A 572 9.25 29.25 7.54
N GLY A 573 10.13 28.79 8.41
CA GLY A 573 10.72 27.45 8.31
C GLY A 573 11.34 27.02 9.62
N THR A 574 12.06 25.91 9.56
CA THR A 574 12.67 25.27 10.72
C THR A 574 14.15 24.98 10.41
N VAL A 575 15.03 25.10 11.39
CA VAL A 575 16.48 24.85 11.34
C VAL A 575 16.84 23.75 12.35
#